data_AF-A0A395XU24-F1
#
_entry.id   AF-A0A395XU24-F1
#
_cell.length_a   1.000
_cell.length_b   1.000
_cell.length_c   1.000
_cell.angle_alpha   90.00
_cell.angle_beta   90.00
_cell.angle_gamma   90.00
#
_symmetry.space_group_name_H-M   'P 1'
#
loop_
_entity.id
_entity.type
_entity.pdbx_description
1 polymer ?
#
loop_
_entity_poly.entity_id
_entity_poly.type
_entity_poly.pdbx_seq_one_letter_code
_entity_poly.pdbx_strand_id
1 'polypeptide(L)'
;MAEPVREGVEDGIQWQIMANDVLFSWQGYAHIPDGHVRRHLNADDIEPLVDVYGGVTYGPDRQGRIGFDTLQGNSSVIGLDGENLDALRRQLCERIGWPWVESHKWTCDEVEEEMKRMAACIAANDTKP
;
A
#
# COMPACT_ATOMS: atom_id res chain seq x y z
N MET A 1 3.73 -17.51 -0.56
CA MET A 1 3.96 -16.06 -0.68
C MET A 1 5.45 -15.84 -0.71
N ALA A 2 5.92 -14.85 -1.48
CA ALA A 2 7.33 -14.45 -1.45
C ALA A 2 7.75 -14.06 -0.02
N GLU A 3 9.05 -14.07 0.27
CA GLU A 3 9.56 -13.53 1.52
C GLU A 3 9.40 -12.00 1.53
N PRO A 4 9.09 -11.39 2.70
CA PRO A 4 9.01 -9.95 2.80
C PRO A 4 10.38 -9.33 2.54
N VAL A 5 10.37 -8.23 1.80
CA VAL A 5 11.57 -7.41 1.54
C VAL A 5 11.99 -6.69 2.81
N ARG A 6 11.02 -6.29 3.62
CA ARG A 6 11.19 -5.69 4.93
C ARG A 6 9.99 -6.01 5.80
N GLU A 7 10.20 -6.14 7.09
CA GLU A 7 9.15 -6.37 8.07
C GLU A 7 9.51 -5.69 9.39
N GLY A 8 8.50 -5.45 10.22
CA GLY A 8 8.68 -4.81 11.51
C GLY A 8 7.43 -4.85 12.37
N VAL A 9 7.54 -4.20 13.52
CA VAL A 9 6.45 -4.01 14.46
C VAL A 9 6.43 -2.55 14.87
N GLU A 10 5.27 -1.90 14.76
CA GLU A 10 5.03 -0.54 15.21
C GLU A 10 3.82 -0.56 16.15
N ASP A 11 3.97 -0.04 17.37
CA ASP A 11 2.91 -0.03 18.40
C ASP A 11 2.21 -1.39 18.63
N GLY A 12 2.96 -2.50 18.49
CA GLY A 12 2.44 -3.86 18.64
C GLY A 12 1.73 -4.42 17.40
N ILE A 13 1.64 -3.65 16.33
CA ILE A 13 1.08 -4.06 15.03
C ILE A 13 2.21 -4.51 14.12
N GLN A 14 2.15 -5.77 13.69
CA GLN A 14 3.10 -6.32 12.72
C GLN A 14 2.82 -5.76 11.34
N TRP A 15 3.88 -5.41 10.62
CA TRP A 15 3.82 -4.95 9.23
C TRP A 15 4.91 -5.59 8.37
N GLN A 16 4.64 -5.68 7.06
CA GLN A 16 5.56 -6.22 6.07
C GLN A 16 5.44 -5.47 4.74
N ILE A 17 6.54 -5.39 4.01
CA ILE A 17 6.66 -4.85 2.65
C ILE A 17 7.01 -5.99 1.72
N MET A 18 6.23 -6.14 0.66
CA MET A 18 6.44 -7.12 -0.39
C MET A 18 6.83 -6.39 -1.68
N ALA A 19 7.78 -6.95 -2.43
CA ALA A 19 7.91 -6.60 -3.84
C ALA A 19 6.78 -7.31 -4.62
N ASN A 20 6.16 -6.60 -5.57
CA ASN A 20 5.23 -7.21 -6.49
C ASN A 20 5.96 -8.16 -7.47
N ASP A 21 5.31 -9.27 -7.80
CA ASP A 21 5.86 -10.36 -8.63
C ASP A 21 5.51 -10.21 -10.12
N VAL A 22 4.79 -9.15 -10.49
CA VAL A 22 4.36 -8.83 -11.87
C VAL A 22 4.91 -7.48 -12.34
N LEU A 23 5.14 -6.53 -11.44
CA LEU A 23 5.58 -5.15 -11.72
C LEU A 23 6.62 -4.70 -10.71
N PHE A 24 7.46 -3.70 -11.05
CA PHE A 24 8.31 -3.02 -10.07
C PHE A 24 7.48 -2.09 -9.18
N SER A 25 6.70 -2.66 -8.27
CA SER A 25 5.91 -1.96 -7.27
C SER A 25 6.07 -2.58 -5.89
N TRP A 26 5.74 -1.79 -4.86
CA TRP A 26 5.75 -2.23 -3.47
C TRP A 26 4.32 -2.44 -2.99
N GLN A 27 4.16 -3.40 -2.09
CA GLN A 27 2.90 -3.67 -1.40
C GLN A 27 3.14 -3.69 0.09
N GLY A 28 2.32 -2.97 0.82
CA GLY A 28 2.37 -2.89 2.28
C GLY A 28 1.25 -3.72 2.91
N TYR A 29 1.56 -4.49 3.95
CA TYR A 29 0.55 -5.22 4.72
C TYR A 29 0.76 -5.06 6.22
N ALA A 30 -0.28 -4.68 6.95
CA ALA A 30 -0.33 -4.68 8.40
C ALA A 30 -1.28 -5.76 8.91
N HIS A 31 -1.04 -6.24 10.13
CA HIS A 31 -1.85 -7.27 10.78
C HIS A 31 -2.70 -6.67 11.90
N ILE A 32 -4.03 -6.70 11.72
CA ILE A 32 -5.01 -6.35 12.74
C ILE A 32 -5.12 -7.54 13.72
N PRO A 33 -4.77 -7.36 15.02
CA PRO A 33 -4.79 -8.43 16.00
C PRO A 33 -6.19 -9.02 16.22
N ASP A 34 -6.24 -10.27 16.67
CA ASP A 34 -7.48 -10.88 17.11
C ASP A 34 -8.04 -10.15 18.34
N GLY A 35 -9.34 -9.85 18.31
CA GLY A 35 -10.02 -9.06 19.35
C GLY A 35 -10.05 -7.56 19.08
N HIS A 36 -9.27 -7.05 18.11
CA HIS A 36 -9.30 -5.64 17.73
C HIS A 36 -10.68 -5.24 17.20
N VAL A 37 -11.19 -4.05 17.58
CA VAL A 37 -12.54 -3.61 17.21
C VAL A 37 -12.77 -3.54 15.70
N ARG A 38 -11.70 -3.33 14.92
CA ARG A 38 -11.76 -3.29 13.45
C ARG A 38 -11.55 -4.63 12.75
N ARG A 39 -11.33 -5.72 13.50
CA ARG A 39 -10.98 -7.04 12.96
C ARG A 39 -12.05 -7.63 12.03
N HIS A 40 -13.30 -7.22 12.21
CA HIS A 40 -14.48 -7.72 11.52
C HIS A 40 -14.95 -6.83 10.36
N LEU A 41 -14.29 -5.68 10.15
CA LEU A 41 -14.61 -4.79 9.04
C LEU A 41 -14.17 -5.40 7.71
N ASN A 42 -14.86 -5.03 6.63
CA ASN A 42 -14.40 -5.29 5.27
C ASN A 42 -13.52 -4.12 4.76
N ALA A 43 -13.05 -4.21 3.52
CA ALA A 43 -12.19 -3.20 2.90
C ALA A 43 -12.84 -1.80 2.89
N ASP A 44 -14.10 -1.70 2.43
CA ASP A 44 -14.81 -0.43 2.29
C ASP A 44 -15.07 0.23 3.66
N ASP A 45 -15.33 -0.56 4.69
CA ASP A 45 -15.58 -0.06 6.04
C ASP A 45 -14.30 0.38 6.77
N ILE A 46 -13.14 -0.22 6.45
CA ILE A 46 -11.86 0.11 7.08
C ILE A 46 -11.07 1.19 6.34
N GLU A 47 -11.22 1.30 5.02
CA GLU A 47 -10.54 2.29 4.19
C GLU A 47 -10.63 3.72 4.78
N PRO A 48 -11.81 4.25 5.15
CA PRO A 48 -11.89 5.61 5.70
C PRO A 48 -11.28 5.75 7.10
N LEU A 49 -10.92 4.64 7.74
CA LEU A 49 -10.44 4.59 9.13
C LEU A 49 -8.92 4.41 9.24
N VAL A 50 -8.24 4.15 8.12
CA VAL A 50 -6.80 3.89 8.06
C VAL A 50 -6.20 4.83 7.03
N ASP A 51 -5.34 5.75 7.50
CA ASP A 51 -4.69 6.75 6.66
C ASP A 51 -3.43 6.16 6.02
N VAL A 52 -3.55 5.75 4.76
CA VAL A 52 -2.44 5.28 3.92
C VAL A 52 -2.55 5.84 2.51
N TYR A 53 -1.41 6.08 1.89
CA TYR A 53 -1.38 6.52 0.49
C TYR A 53 -2.15 5.57 -0.43
N GLY A 54 -3.01 6.13 -1.29
CA GLY A 54 -3.80 5.37 -2.26
C GLY A 54 -4.96 4.59 -1.67
N GLY A 55 -5.17 4.66 -0.36
CA GLY A 55 -6.21 3.92 0.34
C GLY A 55 -5.87 2.43 0.51
N VAL A 56 -6.78 1.73 1.18
CA VAL A 56 -6.67 0.29 1.41
C VAL A 56 -7.08 -0.45 0.14
N THR A 57 -6.17 -1.27 -0.41
CA THR A 57 -6.43 -2.05 -1.63
C THR A 57 -6.59 -3.55 -1.35
N TYR A 58 -6.36 -3.97 -0.11
CA TYR A 58 -6.52 -5.36 0.32
C TYR A 58 -6.99 -5.48 1.77
N GLY A 59 -7.86 -6.47 2.03
CA GLY A 59 -8.26 -6.88 3.38
C GLY A 59 -9.25 -5.93 4.06
N PRO A 60 -9.53 -6.12 5.37
CA PRO A 60 -8.96 -7.13 6.24
C PRO A 60 -9.36 -8.54 5.81
N ASP A 61 -8.40 -9.44 5.68
CA ASP A 61 -8.70 -10.84 5.36
C ASP A 61 -9.03 -11.67 6.62
N ARG A 62 -9.29 -12.97 6.42
CA ARG A 62 -9.58 -13.89 7.53
C ARG A 62 -8.44 -14.02 8.53
N GLN A 63 -7.22 -13.65 8.17
CA GLN A 63 -6.04 -13.61 9.04
C GLN A 63 -5.75 -12.21 9.60
N GLY A 64 -6.56 -11.21 9.27
CA GLY A 64 -6.41 -9.85 9.80
C GLY A 64 -5.44 -9.00 9.01
N ARG A 65 -4.98 -9.49 7.85
CA ARG A 65 -4.10 -8.69 6.98
C ARG A 65 -4.91 -7.66 6.24
N ILE A 66 -4.45 -6.42 6.32
CA ILE A 66 -4.93 -5.28 5.56
C ILE A 66 -3.73 -4.69 4.82
N GLY A 67 -3.91 -4.18 3.61
CA GLY A 67 -2.80 -3.67 2.83
C GLY A 67 -3.17 -2.65 1.78
N PHE A 68 -2.13 -2.04 1.23
CA PHE A 68 -2.19 -1.11 0.12
C PHE A 68 -1.08 -1.47 -0.88
N ASP A 69 -1.25 -1.02 -2.11
CA ASP A 69 -0.24 -1.11 -3.14
C ASP A 69 0.15 0.27 -3.66
N THR A 70 1.38 0.37 -4.14
CA THR A 70 1.89 1.59 -4.75
C THR A 70 1.57 1.68 -6.25
N LEU A 71 0.65 0.87 -6.79
CA LEU A 71 0.25 0.89 -8.19
C LEU A 71 -0.91 1.87 -8.42
N GLN A 72 -0.73 3.09 -7.95
CA GLN A 72 -1.75 4.14 -8.01
C GLN A 72 -1.59 5.00 -9.27
N GLY A 73 -2.64 5.77 -9.62
CA GLY A 73 -2.73 6.47 -10.92
C GLY A 73 -1.56 7.40 -11.27
N ASN A 74 -0.86 7.97 -10.28
CA ASN A 74 0.34 8.79 -10.49
C ASN A 74 1.65 8.09 -10.13
N SER A 75 1.65 6.79 -9.83
CA SER A 75 2.86 6.05 -9.52
C SER A 75 3.62 5.67 -10.79
N SER A 76 4.94 5.64 -10.68
CA SER A 76 5.83 5.16 -11.74
C SER A 76 5.72 3.65 -11.82
N VAL A 77 5.58 3.14 -13.04
CA VAL A 77 5.47 1.70 -13.27
C VAL A 77 6.49 1.26 -14.30
N ILE A 78 7.33 0.31 -13.91
CA ILE A 78 8.25 -0.39 -14.80
C ILE A 78 7.78 -1.85 -14.83
N GLY A 79 7.58 -2.39 -16.02
CA GLY A 79 7.31 -3.81 -16.21
C GLY A 79 8.54 -4.64 -15.80
N LEU A 80 8.35 -5.89 -15.37
CA LEU A 80 9.49 -6.75 -15.02
C LEU A 80 10.41 -7.07 -16.20
N ASP A 81 9.93 -6.90 -17.43
CA ASP A 81 10.69 -6.96 -18.68
C ASP A 81 11.53 -5.69 -18.95
N GLY A 82 11.46 -4.70 -18.06
CA GLY A 82 12.14 -3.42 -18.19
C GLY A 82 11.37 -2.39 -19.01
N GLU A 83 10.13 -2.69 -19.44
CA GLU A 83 9.30 -1.72 -20.15
C GLU A 83 8.96 -0.53 -19.25
N ASN A 84 9.29 0.67 -19.71
CA ASN A 84 9.00 1.91 -19.01
C ASN A 84 7.59 2.41 -19.37
N LEU A 85 6.60 2.08 -18.54
CA LEU A 85 5.22 2.48 -18.78
C LEU A 85 5.00 3.99 -18.61
N ASP A 86 5.89 4.70 -17.92
CA ASP A 86 5.82 6.17 -17.82
C ASP A 86 6.02 6.82 -19.19
N ALA A 87 6.90 6.24 -20.03
CA ALA A 87 7.14 6.75 -21.38
C ALA A 87 5.89 6.59 -22.26
N LEU A 88 5.20 5.45 -22.16
CA LEU A 88 3.92 5.22 -22.84
C LEU A 88 2.83 6.17 -22.33
N ARG A 89 2.74 6.38 -21.01
CA ARG A 89 1.79 7.33 -20.41
C ARG A 89 2.05 8.75 -20.89
N ARG A 90 3.31 9.17 -20.98
CA ARG A 90 3.68 10.50 -21.46
C ARG A 90 3.28 10.71 -22.92
N GLN A 91 3.56 9.73 -23.79
CA GLN A 91 3.12 9.78 -25.19
C GLN A 91 1.59 9.87 -25.32
N LEU A 92 0.86 9.16 -24.45
CA LEU A 92 -0.60 9.25 -24.40
C LEU A 92 -1.07 10.66 -24.01
N CYS A 93 -0.51 11.24 -22.93
CA CYS A 93 -0.81 12.60 -22.49
C CYS A 93 -0.59 13.62 -23.61
N GLU A 94 0.56 13.55 -24.29
CA GLU A 94 0.89 14.41 -25.42
C GLU A 94 -0.12 14.25 -26.57
N ARG A 95 -0.50 13.01 -26.89
CA ARG A 95 -1.47 12.71 -27.96
C ARG A 95 -2.88 13.22 -27.67
N ILE A 96 -3.33 13.18 -26.42
CA ILE A 96 -4.69 13.61 -26.03
C ILE A 96 -4.74 15.07 -25.54
N GLY A 97 -3.60 15.78 -25.53
CA GLY A 97 -3.50 17.16 -25.06
C GLY A 97 -3.68 17.32 -23.55
N TRP A 98 -3.42 16.27 -22.76
CA TRP A 98 -3.46 16.34 -21.30
C TRP A 98 -2.11 16.77 -20.73
N PRO A 99 -2.10 17.57 -19.65
CA PRO A 99 -0.86 17.95 -18.99
C PRO A 99 -0.14 16.72 -18.44
N TRP A 100 1.18 16.70 -18.59
CA TRP A 100 2.01 15.70 -17.94
C TRP A 100 2.13 16.01 -16.45
N VAL A 101 1.90 14.99 -15.63
CA VAL A 101 2.22 14.99 -14.19
C VAL A 101 3.33 13.97 -14.00
N GLU A 102 4.41 14.38 -13.33
CA GLU A 102 5.55 13.50 -13.07
C GLU A 102 5.11 12.32 -12.20
N SER A 103 5.47 11.10 -12.63
CA SER A 103 5.18 9.90 -11.85
C SER A 103 5.99 9.86 -10.57
N HIS A 104 5.38 9.45 -9.46
CA HIS A 104 6.07 9.23 -8.20
C HIS A 104 6.73 7.85 -8.17
N LYS A 105 8.03 7.80 -7.86
CA LYS A 105 8.82 6.57 -7.77
C LYS A 105 8.98 6.18 -6.31
N TRP A 106 8.12 5.26 -5.86
CA TRP A 106 8.15 4.76 -4.51
C TRP A 106 9.45 4.04 -4.18
N THR A 107 10.09 4.48 -3.11
CA THR A 107 11.20 3.77 -2.48
C THR A 107 10.68 2.83 -1.39
N CYS A 108 11.45 1.79 -1.07
CA CYS A 108 11.11 0.91 0.05
C CYS A 108 11.05 1.67 1.40
N ASP A 109 11.84 2.73 1.54
CA ASP A 109 11.87 3.55 2.76
C ASP A 109 10.60 4.42 2.89
N GLU A 110 10.10 5.01 1.80
CA GLU A 110 8.81 5.73 1.82
C GLU A 110 7.64 4.80 2.16
N VAL A 111 7.66 3.58 1.63
CA VAL A 111 6.64 2.57 1.93
C VAL A 111 6.73 2.11 3.39
N GLU A 112 7.93 2.02 3.97
CA GLU A 112 8.08 1.75 5.40
C GLU A 112 7.44 2.86 6.25
N GLU A 113 7.62 4.13 5.90
CA GLU A 113 7.00 5.24 6.64
C GLU A 113 5.47 5.25 6.50
N GLU A 114 4.92 4.85 5.36
CA GLU A 114 3.47 4.58 5.21
C GLU A 114 3.04 3.38 6.08
N MET A 115 3.82 2.29 6.14
CA MET A 115 3.51 1.12 6.97
C MET A 115 3.49 1.45 8.46
N LYS A 116 4.46 2.23 8.95
CA LYS A 116 4.48 2.69 10.34
C LYS A 116 3.28 3.56 10.67
N ARG A 117 2.90 4.48 9.77
CA ARG A 117 1.68 5.29 9.93
C ARG A 117 0.42 4.42 9.97
N MET A 118 0.29 3.47 9.06
CA MET A 118 -0.81 2.51 9.03
C MET A 118 -0.92 1.74 10.35
N ALA A 119 0.20 1.20 10.81
CA ALA A 119 0.29 0.39 12.01
C ALA A 119 -0.05 1.21 13.28
N ALA A 120 0.52 2.42 13.40
CA ALA A 120 0.17 3.35 14.49
C ALA A 120 -1.31 3.75 14.45
N CYS A 121 -1.89 3.95 13.26
CA CYS A 121 -3.32 4.23 13.09
C CYS A 121 -4.18 3.06 13.57
N ILE A 122 -3.80 1.82 13.25
CA ILE A 122 -4.49 0.62 13.75
C ILE A 122 -4.39 0.57 15.29
N ALA A 123 -3.17 0.68 15.83
CA ALA A 123 -2.91 0.59 17.27
C ALA A 123 -3.68 1.64 18.09
N ALA A 124 -3.68 2.89 17.66
CA ALA A 124 -4.36 3.99 18.37
C ALA A 124 -5.87 3.73 18.51
N ASN A 125 -6.45 3.01 17.56
CA ASN A 125 -7.88 2.73 17.49
C ASN A 125 -8.28 1.37 18.12
N ASP A 126 -7.34 0.67 18.75
CA ASP A 126 -7.62 -0.45 19.66
C ASP A 126 -8.15 0.06 21.02
N THR A 127 -8.02 1.36 21.27
CA THR A 127 -8.59 2.00 22.47
C THR A 127 -9.98 2.54 22.20
N LYS A 128 -11.01 1.69 22.35
CA LYS A 128 -12.21 2.05 23.13
C LYS A 128 -13.25 0.92 23.17
N PRO A 129 -13.95 0.75 24.32
CA PRO A 129 -15.32 0.24 24.28
C PRO A 129 -16.24 1.23 23.55
#